data_AF-A0A6N7FDT3-F1
#
_entry.id   AF-A0A6N7FDT3-F1
#
_cell.length_a   1.000
_cell.length_b   1.000
_cell.length_c   1.000
_cell.angle_alpha   90.00
_cell.angle_beta   90.00
_cell.angle_gamma   90.00
#
_symmetry.space_group_name_H-M   'P 1'
#
loop_
_entity.id
_entity.type
_entity.pdbx_description
1 polymer ?
#
loop_
_entity_poly.entity_id
_entity_poly.type
_entity_poly.pdbx_seq_one_letter_code
_entity_poly.pdbx_strand_id
1 'polypeptide(L)'
;MPDFEPRPLHLHTLESYYLRRDNFGFAAPKGTVAIVEAEPLPVADRRLVIARHGQDTYARRLLRSNDSTLIGLTAETPDPRRSPKTKFLPESEVALHQVVGVIFDHETVMAPGNEEAVLLSDALFLQKIEIAYRIVEESGVPLALPRQIALGGRRIEPDQFSQYEGTLVAITLEDGSSIFKRVGTKLPGNLSHLRKFESIGGLGSSEILSVGAPQSGIRSVLNARLIIGVLYHS
;
A
#
# COMPACT_ATOMS: atom_id res chain seq x y z
N MET A 1 -16.16 -11.04 -22.57
CA MET A 1 -16.44 -9.84 -21.75
C MET A 1 -16.65 -10.31 -20.33
N PRO A 2 -15.89 -9.85 -19.33
CA PRO A 2 -16.32 -9.99 -17.95
C PRO A 2 -17.08 -8.72 -17.53
N ASP A 3 -18.28 -8.97 -16.98
CA ASP A 3 -19.18 -8.01 -16.33
C ASP A 3 -18.49 -7.28 -15.17
N PHE A 4 -18.60 -5.95 -15.15
CA PHE A 4 -18.40 -5.18 -13.92
C PHE A 4 -19.32 -3.97 -13.93
N GLU A 5 -20.29 -3.93 -13.01
CA GLU A 5 -20.95 -2.68 -12.62
C GLU A 5 -19.95 -1.82 -11.83
N PRO A 6 -19.76 -0.54 -12.18
CA PRO A 6 -18.97 0.37 -11.38
C PRO A 6 -19.68 0.63 -10.05
N ARG A 7 -19.08 0.21 -8.92
CA ARG A 7 -19.47 0.72 -7.61
C ARG A 7 -18.83 2.10 -7.41
N PRO A 8 -19.60 3.15 -7.12
CA PRO A 8 -19.02 4.44 -6.80
C PRO A 8 -18.16 4.31 -5.55
N LEU A 9 -16.88 4.68 -5.66
CA LEU A 9 -16.03 4.87 -4.50
C LEU A 9 -16.58 6.10 -3.76
N HIS A 10 -17.26 5.89 -2.62
CA HIS A 10 -17.78 7.00 -1.81
C HIS A 10 -16.61 7.70 -1.09
N LEU A 11 -15.83 8.48 -1.84
CA LEU A 11 -14.65 9.19 -1.33
C LEU A 11 -14.98 10.22 -0.23
N HIS A 12 -16.25 10.62 -0.09
CA HIS A 12 -16.71 11.60 0.90
C HIS A 12 -16.78 11.05 2.34
N THR A 13 -16.63 9.74 2.51
CA THR A 13 -16.67 9.06 3.82
C THR A 13 -15.30 8.56 4.25
N LEU A 14 -14.21 9.11 3.69
CA LEU A 14 -12.86 8.67 3.96
C LEU A 14 -12.02 9.77 4.60
N GLU A 15 -11.22 9.37 5.58
CA GLU A 15 -10.18 10.20 6.18
C GLU A 15 -8.80 9.64 5.86
N SER A 16 -7.79 10.49 6.00
CA SER A 16 -6.41 10.18 5.63
C SER A 16 -5.50 10.42 6.81
N TYR A 17 -4.71 9.41 7.17
CA TYR A 17 -3.83 9.44 8.33
C TYR A 17 -2.40 9.17 7.92
N TYR A 18 -1.49 10.10 8.18
CA TYR A 18 -0.06 9.88 8.01
C TYR A 18 0.47 8.97 9.13
N LEU A 19 1.14 7.88 8.75
CA LEU A 19 1.68 6.89 9.68
C LEU A 19 3.08 7.28 10.15
N ARG A 20 3.24 7.53 11.45
CA ARG A 20 4.53 7.91 12.06
C ARG A 20 5.35 6.72 12.55
N ARG A 21 4.76 5.54 12.62
CA ARG A 21 5.35 4.32 13.18
C ARG A 21 5.11 3.13 12.25
N ASP A 22 6.02 2.17 12.26
CA ASP A 22 5.97 0.93 11.49
C ASP A 22 5.05 -0.12 12.15
N ASN A 23 3.88 0.27 12.65
CA ASN A 23 3.00 -0.60 13.43
C ASN A 23 2.02 -1.43 12.57
N PHE A 24 1.94 -1.16 11.27
CA PHE A 24 1.17 -1.93 10.28
C PHE A 24 2.01 -2.96 9.53
N GLY A 25 3.30 -3.09 9.86
CA GLY A 25 4.18 -4.10 9.32
C GLY A 25 4.32 -3.99 7.81
N PHE A 26 4.12 -5.11 7.12
CA PHE A 26 4.21 -5.15 5.66
C PHE A 26 3.04 -4.50 4.93
N ALA A 27 1.92 -4.25 5.62
CA ALA A 27 0.75 -3.65 4.98
C ALA A 27 0.98 -2.15 4.71
N ALA A 28 1.67 -1.45 5.62
CA ALA A 28 2.01 -0.04 5.46
C ALA A 28 3.28 0.30 6.27
N PRO A 29 4.39 0.69 5.61
CA PRO A 29 5.55 1.24 6.31
C PRO A 29 5.26 2.64 6.85
N LYS A 30 6.07 3.10 7.81
CA LYS A 30 6.08 4.48 8.27
C LYS A 30 6.30 5.43 7.10
N GLY A 31 5.72 6.62 7.22
CA GLY A 31 5.77 7.64 6.17
C GLY A 31 4.71 7.45 5.09
N THR A 32 3.89 6.40 5.15
CA THR A 32 2.75 6.24 4.24
C THR A 32 1.48 6.83 4.83
N VAL A 33 0.44 6.93 4.00
CA VAL A 33 -0.88 7.44 4.41
C VAL A 33 -1.87 6.29 4.44
N ALA A 34 -2.50 6.05 5.59
CA ALA A 34 -3.63 5.15 5.71
C ALA A 34 -4.92 5.88 5.27
N ILE A 35 -5.72 5.20 4.47
CA ILE A 35 -7.08 5.63 4.11
C ILE A 35 -8.04 4.86 4.99
N VAL A 36 -8.90 5.57 5.70
CA VAL A 36 -9.82 4.98 6.69
C VAL A 36 -11.25 5.44 6.46
N GLU A 37 -12.21 4.67 6.96
CA GLU A 37 -13.59 5.12 7.10
C GLU A 37 -13.65 6.30 8.10
N ALA A 38 -14.23 7.42 7.67
CA ALA A 38 -14.30 8.65 8.44
C ALA A 38 -15.19 8.51 9.67
N GLU A 39 -16.30 7.79 9.55
CA GLU A 39 -17.19 7.54 10.68
C GLU A 39 -16.68 6.34 11.50
N PRO A 40 -16.61 6.45 12.84
CA PRO A 40 -16.29 5.32 13.69
C PRO A 40 -17.38 4.24 13.58
N LEU A 41 -16.99 3.01 13.27
CA LEU A 41 -17.92 1.90 13.07
C LEU A 41 -17.42 0.62 13.77
N PRO A 42 -18.30 -0.36 14.04
CA PRO A 42 -17.87 -1.67 14.51
C PRO A 42 -16.94 -2.35 13.50
N VAL A 43 -15.66 -2.47 13.88
CA VAL A 43 -14.65 -3.11 13.03
C VAL A 43 -14.48 -4.58 13.41
N ALA A 44 -14.42 -5.45 12.40
CA ALA A 44 -14.18 -6.89 12.58
C ALA A 44 -12.81 -7.19 13.22
N ASP A 45 -12.69 -8.36 13.85
CA ASP A 45 -11.43 -8.84 14.43
C ASP A 45 -10.31 -8.92 13.38
N ARG A 46 -9.07 -8.73 13.83
CA ARG A 46 -7.83 -8.76 13.03
C ARG A 46 -7.79 -7.75 11.88
N ARG A 47 -8.57 -6.67 11.89
CA ARG A 47 -8.44 -5.59 10.91
C ARG A 47 -7.39 -4.57 11.35
N LEU A 48 -6.77 -3.91 10.36
CA LEU A 48 -5.97 -2.71 10.63
C LEU A 48 -6.91 -1.55 10.91
N VAL A 49 -6.61 -0.78 11.95
CA VAL A 49 -7.44 0.33 12.39
C VAL A 49 -6.60 1.55 12.75
N ILE A 50 -7.21 2.72 12.58
CA ILE A 50 -6.86 3.91 13.34
C ILE A 50 -7.82 3.99 14.52
N ALA A 51 -7.28 3.98 15.73
CA ALA A 51 -8.06 3.99 16.96
C ALA A 51 -7.77 5.28 17.74
N ARG A 52 -8.80 6.03 18.09
CA ARG A 52 -8.69 7.25 18.91
C ARG A 52 -9.21 7.00 20.31
N HIS A 53 -8.40 7.31 21.33
CA HIS A 53 -8.76 7.21 22.74
C HIS A 53 -8.27 8.46 23.47
N GLY A 54 -9.20 9.32 23.88
CA GLY A 54 -8.86 10.62 24.44
C GLY A 54 -8.07 11.48 23.45
N GLN A 55 -6.80 11.77 23.76
CA GLN A 55 -5.88 12.52 22.90
C GLN A 55 -4.94 11.61 22.10
N ASP A 56 -4.94 10.30 22.36
CA ASP A 56 -4.03 9.37 21.70
C ASP A 56 -4.65 8.86 20.39
N THR A 57 -3.81 8.77 19.37
CA THR A 57 -4.13 8.11 18.08
C THR A 57 -3.19 6.94 17.86
N TYR A 58 -3.78 5.75 17.76
CA TYR A 58 -3.09 4.49 17.53
C TYR A 58 -3.31 3.99 16.10
N ALA A 59 -2.28 3.41 15.50
CA ALA A 59 -2.35 2.77 14.19
C ALA A 59 -1.90 1.33 14.34
N ARG A 60 -2.84 0.42 14.60
CA ARG A 60 -2.54 -0.97 14.99
C ARG A 60 -3.52 -1.99 14.41
N ARG A 61 -3.23 -3.28 14.57
CA ARG A 61 -4.19 -4.36 14.33
C ARG A 61 -5.11 -4.52 15.54
N LEU A 62 -6.41 -4.57 15.27
CA LEU A 62 -7.45 -4.84 16.26
C LEU A 62 -7.47 -6.33 16.61
N LEU A 63 -7.52 -6.63 17.91
CA LEU A 63 -7.76 -7.95 18.45
C LEU A 63 -9.03 -7.88 19.31
N ARG A 64 -9.99 -8.75 19.02
CA ARG A 64 -11.22 -8.93 19.79
C ARG A 64 -11.24 -10.31 20.44
N SER A 65 -11.83 -10.36 21.62
CA SER A 65 -12.27 -11.60 22.25
C SER A 65 -13.79 -11.56 22.34
N ASN A 66 -14.46 -12.68 22.06
CA ASN A 66 -15.93 -12.75 22.05
C ASN A 66 -16.56 -12.44 23.41
N ASP A 67 -15.81 -12.64 24.50
CA ASP A 67 -16.32 -12.54 25.88
C ASP A 67 -15.75 -11.33 26.65
N SER A 68 -15.14 -10.35 25.95
CA SER A 68 -14.50 -9.21 26.58
C SER A 68 -15.03 -7.88 26.05
N THR A 69 -15.24 -6.93 26.96
CA THR A 69 -15.48 -5.52 26.64
C THR A 69 -14.19 -4.75 26.34
N LEU A 70 -13.04 -5.42 26.48
CA LEU A 70 -11.73 -4.86 26.13
C LEU A 70 -11.36 -5.28 24.71
N ILE A 71 -10.82 -4.32 23.96
CA ILE A 71 -10.14 -4.56 22.70
C ILE A 71 -8.63 -4.52 22.89
N GLY A 72 -7.91 -5.34 22.12
CA GLY A 72 -6.46 -5.29 22.01
C GLY A 72 -6.04 -4.51 20.76
N LEU A 73 -5.06 -3.62 20.90
CA LEU A 73 -4.41 -2.93 19.78
C LEU A 73 -2.94 -3.36 19.73
N THR A 74 -2.63 -4.25 18.79
CA THR A 74 -1.31 -4.86 18.64
C THR A 74 -0.56 -4.30 17.44
N ALA A 75 0.75 -4.06 17.59
CA ALA A 75 1.60 -3.59 16.50
C ALA A 75 2.21 -4.77 15.75
N GLU A 76 2.19 -4.68 14.43
CA GLU A 76 2.93 -5.56 13.54
C GLU A 76 4.20 -4.82 13.13
N THR A 77 5.34 -5.18 13.72
CA THR A 77 6.63 -4.57 13.36
C THR A 77 7.47 -5.56 12.55
N PRO A 78 8.26 -5.09 11.57
CA PRO A 78 9.21 -5.95 10.86
C PRO A 78 10.22 -6.63 11.78
N ASP A 79 10.67 -5.91 12.83
CA ASP A 79 11.49 -6.47 13.90
C ASP A 79 10.62 -6.68 15.16
N PRO A 80 10.25 -7.94 15.51
CA PRO A 80 9.38 -8.21 16.64
C PRO A 80 10.00 -7.85 17.99
N ARG A 81 11.35 -7.74 18.06
CA ARG A 81 12.07 -7.37 19.30
C ARG A 81 11.87 -5.91 19.68
N ARG A 82 11.45 -5.09 18.72
CA ARG A 82 11.19 -3.65 18.87
C ARG A 82 9.68 -3.33 18.86
N SER A 83 8.82 -4.35 18.87
CA SER A 83 7.38 -4.14 18.82
C SER A 83 6.88 -3.44 20.08
N PRO A 84 6.12 -2.35 19.99
CA PRO A 84 5.50 -1.74 21.15
C PRO A 84 4.46 -2.69 21.76
N LYS A 85 4.29 -2.63 23.08
CA LYS A 85 3.34 -3.48 23.82
C LYS A 85 1.92 -3.31 23.28
N THR A 86 1.17 -4.41 23.19
CA THR A 86 -0.28 -4.40 22.95
C THR A 86 -0.98 -3.53 23.98
N LYS A 87 -1.89 -2.67 23.53
CA LYS A 87 -2.74 -1.84 24.40
C LYS A 87 -4.09 -2.50 24.56
N PHE A 88 -4.57 -2.61 25.78
CA PHE A 88 -5.92 -3.08 26.06
C PHE A 88 -6.76 -1.89 26.53
N LEU A 89 -7.86 -1.61 25.83
CA LEU A 89 -8.72 -0.46 26.06
C LEU A 89 -10.19 -0.90 26.11
N PRO A 90 -11.04 -0.24 26.93
CA PRO A 90 -12.49 -0.45 26.87
C PRO A 90 -13.00 -0.02 25.50
N GLU A 91 -13.71 -0.91 24.80
CA GLU A 91 -14.20 -0.60 23.45
C GLU A 91 -15.08 0.64 23.42
N SER A 92 -15.91 0.83 24.43
CA SER A 92 -16.83 1.97 24.56
C SER A 92 -16.14 3.33 24.64
N GLU A 93 -14.83 3.36 24.92
CA GLU A 93 -14.05 4.59 25.01
C GLU A 93 -13.24 4.87 23.73
N VAL A 94 -13.26 3.95 22.76
CA VAL A 94 -12.40 4.01 21.58
C VAL A 94 -13.22 4.23 20.31
N ALA A 95 -12.91 5.30 19.58
CA ALA A 95 -13.40 5.47 18.22
C ALA A 95 -12.52 4.66 17.26
N LEU A 96 -13.10 3.62 16.65
CA LEU A 96 -12.42 2.73 15.71
C LEU A 96 -12.75 3.12 14.25
N HIS A 97 -11.70 3.42 13.49
CA HIS A 97 -11.78 3.71 12.06
C HIS A 97 -11.08 2.58 11.29
N GLN A 98 -11.82 1.85 10.46
CA GLN A 98 -11.25 0.75 9.68
C GLN A 98 -10.33 1.29 8.59
N VAL A 99 -9.13 0.72 8.47
CA VAL A 99 -8.24 1.00 7.34
C VAL A 99 -8.75 0.26 6.10
N VAL A 100 -9.07 1.01 5.06
CA VAL A 100 -9.57 0.50 3.78
C VAL A 100 -8.53 0.57 2.67
N GLY A 101 -7.41 1.23 2.90
CA GLY A 101 -6.30 1.26 1.96
C GLY A 101 -5.10 2.04 2.48
N VAL A 102 -4.05 2.09 1.67
CA VAL A 102 -2.79 2.78 1.96
C VAL A 102 -2.29 3.47 0.69
N ILE A 103 -1.76 4.68 0.85
CA ILE A 103 -1.06 5.45 -0.18
C ILE A 103 0.43 5.51 0.18
N PHE A 104 1.27 5.11 -0.77
CA PHE A 104 2.72 5.21 -0.73
C PHE A 104 3.14 6.61 -1.17
N ASP A 105 2.77 7.63 -0.38
CA ASP A 105 3.25 8.97 -0.62
C ASP A 105 4.60 9.17 0.10
N HIS A 106 5.63 9.47 -0.67
CA HIS A 106 6.98 9.71 -0.14
C HIS A 106 7.31 11.21 -0.06
N GLU A 107 6.40 12.08 -0.51
CA GLU A 107 6.63 13.54 -0.53
C GLU A 107 6.09 14.24 0.72
N THR A 108 5.09 13.65 1.40
CA THR A 108 4.57 14.20 2.64
C THR A 108 5.60 14.08 3.77
N VAL A 109 6.08 15.24 4.25
CA VAL A 109 6.99 15.34 5.40
C VAL A 109 6.24 15.91 6.59
N MET A 110 6.20 15.17 7.69
CA MET A 110 5.58 15.61 8.95
C MET A 110 6.63 15.93 10.01
N ALA A 111 6.44 17.05 10.73
CA ALA A 111 7.24 17.40 11.90
C ALA A 111 7.23 16.25 12.92
N PRO A 112 8.29 16.02 13.71
CA PRO A 112 8.31 14.93 14.70
C PRO A 112 7.13 14.99 15.68
N GLY A 113 6.65 13.82 16.10
CA GLY A 113 5.52 13.68 17.02
C GLY A 113 5.55 12.32 17.72
N ASN A 114 4.85 12.22 18.85
CA ASN A 114 4.80 11.02 19.68
C ASN A 114 3.70 10.04 19.23
N GLU A 115 2.67 10.56 18.57
CA GLU A 115 1.51 9.84 18.05
C GLU A 115 1.91 8.76 17.04
N GLU A 116 1.08 7.73 16.89
CA GLU A 116 1.32 6.69 15.90
C GLU A 116 0.85 7.09 14.51
N ALA A 117 -0.20 7.90 14.45
CA ALA A 117 -0.72 8.46 13.21
C ALA A 117 -1.28 9.87 13.44
N VAL A 118 -1.32 10.67 12.37
CA VAL A 118 -1.82 12.05 12.38
C VAL A 118 -2.82 12.23 11.25
N LEU A 119 -3.98 12.80 11.58
CA LEU A 119 -4.99 13.16 10.59
C LEU A 119 -4.43 14.22 9.64
N LEU A 120 -4.57 14.00 8.34
CA LEU A 120 -4.23 14.95 7.31
C LEU A 120 -5.44 15.83 6.99
N SER A 121 -5.21 17.14 6.95
CA SER A 121 -6.23 18.13 6.62
C SER A 121 -6.58 18.18 5.13
N ASP A 122 -5.68 17.69 4.27
CA ASP A 122 -5.88 17.57 2.84
C ASP A 122 -5.48 16.20 2.32
N ALA A 123 -6.03 15.84 1.17
CA ALA A 123 -5.76 14.58 0.50
C ALA A 123 -5.26 14.84 -0.93
N LEU A 124 -4.33 15.79 -1.09
CA LEU A 124 -3.81 16.19 -2.41
C LEU A 124 -3.19 15.03 -3.18
N PHE A 125 -2.66 14.02 -2.48
CA PHE A 125 -2.14 12.80 -3.09
C PHE A 125 -3.19 12.01 -3.88
N LEU A 126 -4.49 12.15 -3.58
CA LEU A 126 -5.56 11.50 -4.35
C LEU A 126 -5.64 12.04 -5.78
N GLN A 127 -5.24 13.30 -6.01
CA GLN A 127 -5.20 13.90 -7.35
C GLN A 127 -4.13 13.27 -8.24
N LYS A 128 -3.15 12.55 -7.66
CA LYS A 128 -2.10 11.83 -8.38
C LYS A 128 -2.59 10.48 -8.92
N ILE A 129 -3.78 10.01 -8.52
CA ILE A 129 -4.36 8.77 -8.99
C ILE A 129 -4.93 8.99 -10.40
N GLU A 130 -4.38 8.27 -11.38
CA GLU A 130 -4.81 8.34 -12.77
C GLU A 130 -5.60 7.10 -13.20
N ILE A 131 -5.35 5.96 -12.57
CA ILE A 131 -5.95 4.67 -12.93
C ILE A 131 -5.98 3.71 -11.74
N ALA A 132 -6.83 2.69 -11.80
CA ALA A 132 -6.90 1.62 -10.82
C ALA A 132 -6.77 0.24 -11.49
N TYR A 133 -6.05 -0.67 -10.85
CA TYR A 133 -5.83 -2.05 -11.32
C TYR A 133 -6.39 -3.04 -10.33
N ARG A 134 -7.22 -3.98 -10.79
CA ARG A 134 -7.59 -5.14 -9.96
C ARG A 134 -6.44 -6.13 -9.94
N ILE A 135 -6.01 -6.52 -8.75
CA ILE A 135 -4.95 -7.51 -8.58
C ILE A 135 -5.55 -8.91 -8.80
N VAL A 136 -5.00 -9.65 -9.77
CA VAL A 136 -5.48 -10.98 -10.16
C VAL A 136 -4.62 -12.09 -9.54
N GLU A 137 -3.31 -11.88 -9.43
CA GLU A 137 -2.33 -12.88 -8.99
C GLU A 137 -1.71 -12.55 -7.62
N GLU A 138 -0.91 -13.48 -7.10
CA GLU A 138 -0.23 -13.35 -5.79
C GLU A 138 1.03 -12.46 -5.83
N SER A 139 1.34 -11.82 -6.96
CA SER A 139 2.59 -11.08 -7.17
C SER A 139 2.81 -9.90 -6.20
N GLY A 140 1.73 -9.42 -5.56
CA GLY A 140 1.75 -8.36 -4.57
C GLY A 140 1.80 -8.83 -3.11
N VAL A 141 1.68 -10.13 -2.82
CA VAL A 141 1.52 -10.63 -1.43
C VAL A 141 2.82 -10.47 -0.64
N PRO A 142 2.81 -9.89 0.58
CA PRO A 142 1.62 -9.55 1.39
C PRO A 142 1.12 -8.10 1.25
N LEU A 143 1.82 -7.24 0.50
CA LEU A 143 1.48 -5.83 0.36
C LEU A 143 0.10 -5.61 -0.27
N ALA A 144 -0.23 -6.45 -1.25
CA ALA A 144 -1.48 -6.38 -1.97
C ALA A 144 -1.99 -7.80 -2.30
N LEU A 145 -3.19 -8.10 -1.82
CA LEU A 145 -3.83 -9.42 -1.95
C LEU A 145 -4.67 -9.51 -3.24
N PRO A 146 -4.94 -10.72 -3.75
CA PRO A 146 -5.88 -10.90 -4.85
C PRO A 146 -7.22 -10.21 -4.59
N ARG A 147 -7.77 -9.61 -5.65
CA ARG A 147 -9.00 -8.78 -5.70
C ARG A 147 -8.90 -7.38 -5.11
N GLN A 148 -7.80 -7.02 -4.44
CA GLN A 148 -7.54 -5.64 -4.04
C GLN A 148 -7.26 -4.76 -5.27
N ILE A 149 -7.31 -3.45 -5.05
CA ILE A 149 -7.12 -2.46 -6.11
C ILE A 149 -5.79 -1.75 -5.90
N ALA A 150 -4.85 -1.89 -6.85
CA ALA A 150 -3.67 -1.05 -6.89
C ALA A 150 -4.00 0.29 -7.59
N LEU A 151 -3.57 1.39 -6.99
CA LEU A 151 -3.79 2.74 -7.49
C LEU A 151 -2.57 3.19 -8.28
N GLY A 152 -2.76 3.39 -9.59
CA GLY A 152 -1.74 3.84 -10.51
C GLY A 152 -1.74 5.35 -10.67
N GLY A 153 -0.54 5.95 -10.62
CA GLY A 153 -0.32 7.34 -10.97
C GLY A 153 0.30 7.49 -12.35
N ARG A 154 1.19 8.49 -12.46
CA ARG A 154 1.87 8.84 -13.70
C ARG A 154 2.56 7.67 -14.40
N ARG A 155 2.62 7.78 -15.72
CA ARG A 155 3.42 6.92 -16.59
C ARG A 155 4.92 7.12 -16.32
N ILE A 156 5.69 6.04 -16.47
CA ILE A 156 7.15 6.04 -16.45
C ILE A 156 7.63 5.79 -17.86
N GLU A 157 8.38 6.76 -18.40
CA GLU A 157 9.02 6.59 -19.70
C GLU A 157 10.26 5.68 -19.58
N PRO A 158 10.65 4.95 -20.64
CA PRO A 158 11.75 3.98 -20.60
C PRO A 158 13.08 4.52 -20.06
N ASP A 159 13.41 5.78 -20.36
CA ASP A 159 14.61 6.47 -19.92
C ASP A 159 14.56 6.92 -18.45
N GLN A 160 13.36 6.99 -17.87
CA GLN A 160 13.14 7.46 -16.50
C GLN A 160 13.24 6.37 -15.43
N PHE A 161 13.22 5.08 -15.80
CA PHE A 161 13.19 3.97 -14.82
C PHE A 161 14.28 4.04 -13.76
N SER A 162 15.46 4.57 -14.08
CA SER A 162 16.56 4.69 -13.10
C SER A 162 16.22 5.65 -11.95
N GLN A 163 15.34 6.63 -12.16
CA GLN A 163 14.89 7.58 -11.14
C GLN A 163 13.91 6.95 -10.14
N TYR A 164 13.34 5.79 -10.51
CA TYR A 164 12.28 5.11 -9.77
C TYR A 164 12.74 3.80 -9.14
N GLU A 165 14.05 3.58 -9.02
CA GLU A 165 14.59 2.40 -8.34
C GLU A 165 14.01 2.26 -6.92
N GLY A 166 13.62 1.05 -6.55
CA GLY A 166 12.97 0.73 -5.29
C GLY A 166 11.47 1.03 -5.22
N THR A 167 10.89 1.72 -6.20
CA THR A 167 9.45 2.04 -6.21
C THR A 167 8.60 0.92 -6.81
N LEU A 168 7.30 0.95 -6.49
CA LEU A 168 6.31 -0.02 -6.94
C LEU A 168 5.72 0.40 -8.29
N VAL A 169 5.59 -0.54 -9.23
CA VAL A 169 5.15 -0.27 -10.60
C VAL A 169 4.23 -1.36 -11.14
N ALA A 170 3.21 -0.94 -11.87
CA ALA A 170 2.46 -1.81 -12.78
C ALA A 170 3.10 -1.72 -14.16
N ILE A 171 3.49 -2.87 -14.70
CA ILE A 171 4.21 -3.00 -15.97
C ILE A 171 3.30 -3.74 -16.94
N THR A 172 2.98 -3.12 -18.07
CA THR A 172 2.36 -3.81 -19.21
C THR A 172 3.45 -4.31 -20.13
N LEU A 173 3.39 -5.60 -20.45
CA LEU A 173 4.34 -6.29 -21.32
C LEU A 173 3.85 -6.28 -22.78
N GLU A 174 4.74 -6.65 -23.69
CA GLU A 174 4.46 -6.71 -25.14
C GLU A 174 3.31 -7.65 -25.53
N ASP A 175 3.03 -8.67 -24.72
CA ASP A 175 1.92 -9.61 -24.91
C ASP A 175 0.56 -9.08 -24.36
N GLY A 176 0.55 -7.84 -23.86
CA GLY A 176 -0.61 -7.20 -23.25
C GLY A 176 -0.87 -7.62 -21.80
N SER A 177 -0.13 -8.59 -21.25
CA SER A 177 -0.21 -8.94 -19.83
C SER A 177 0.33 -7.80 -18.97
N SER A 178 -0.10 -7.76 -17.70
CA SER A 178 0.36 -6.77 -16.75
C SER A 178 0.84 -7.43 -15.46
N ILE A 179 2.01 -6.99 -14.98
CA ILE A 179 2.63 -7.50 -13.75
C ILE A 179 2.83 -6.37 -12.75
N PHE A 180 2.80 -6.71 -11.46
CA PHE A 180 3.06 -5.78 -10.36
C PHE A 180 4.41 -6.10 -9.72
N LYS A 181 5.38 -5.18 -9.83
CA LYS A 181 6.78 -5.38 -9.40
C LYS A 181 7.37 -4.15 -8.73
N ARG A 182 8.55 -4.31 -8.12
CA ARG A 182 9.41 -3.22 -7.68
C ARG A 182 10.50 -2.97 -8.71
N VAL A 183 10.79 -1.72 -9.04
CA VAL A 183 11.88 -1.37 -9.96
C VAL A 183 13.22 -1.69 -9.30
N GLY A 184 14.02 -2.56 -9.92
CA GLY A 184 15.39 -2.85 -9.50
C GLY A 184 16.41 -2.22 -10.43
N THR A 185 17.67 -2.66 -10.29
CA THR A 185 18.82 -2.13 -11.01
C THR A 185 18.83 -2.51 -12.50
N LYS A 186 19.44 -1.66 -13.32
CA LYS A 186 19.80 -2.00 -14.71
C LYS A 186 21.01 -2.93 -14.74
N LEU A 187 21.11 -3.80 -15.75
CA LEU A 187 22.31 -4.60 -15.96
C LEU A 187 23.48 -3.73 -16.47
N PRO A 188 24.74 -4.13 -16.21
CA PRO A 188 25.91 -3.34 -16.62
C PRO A 188 26.21 -3.43 -18.12
N GLY A 189 26.93 -2.43 -18.63
CA GLY A 189 27.50 -2.41 -19.97
C GLY A 189 26.46 -2.45 -21.09
N ASN A 190 26.71 -3.30 -22.10
CA ASN A 190 25.87 -3.44 -23.30
C ASN A 190 24.48 -4.04 -23.02
N LEU A 191 24.20 -4.45 -21.78
CA LEU A 191 22.90 -4.96 -21.34
C LEU A 191 22.11 -3.91 -20.55
N SER A 192 22.48 -2.63 -20.61
CA SER A 192 21.83 -1.57 -19.83
C SER A 192 20.36 -1.30 -20.18
N HIS A 193 19.88 -1.82 -21.32
CA HIS A 193 18.45 -1.90 -21.67
C HIS A 193 17.70 -3.00 -20.92
N LEU A 194 18.40 -3.92 -20.27
CA LEU A 194 17.81 -4.95 -19.41
C LEU A 194 17.77 -4.46 -17.97
N ARG A 195 16.64 -4.68 -17.31
CA ARG A 195 16.43 -4.28 -15.92
C ARG A 195 15.84 -5.41 -15.10
N LYS A 196 16.35 -5.56 -13.87
CA LYS A 196 15.76 -6.43 -12.87
C LYS A 196 14.53 -5.74 -12.28
N PHE A 197 13.42 -6.46 -12.23
CA PHE A 197 12.20 -6.11 -11.53
C PHE A 197 11.99 -7.10 -10.40
N GLU A 198 11.95 -6.59 -9.18
CA GLU A 198 11.93 -7.39 -7.97
C GLU A 198 10.51 -7.74 -7.57
N SER A 199 10.36 -8.84 -6.83
CA SER A 199 9.08 -9.16 -6.20
C SER A 199 8.74 -8.12 -5.13
N ILE A 200 7.45 -7.88 -4.94
CA ILE A 200 6.97 -6.90 -3.96
C ILE A 200 6.84 -7.52 -2.58
N GLY A 201 6.67 -8.85 -2.52
CA GLY A 201 6.70 -9.59 -1.27
C GLY A 201 7.28 -10.99 -1.41
N GLY A 202 6.92 -11.87 -0.48
CA GLY A 202 7.68 -13.10 -0.20
C GLY A 202 7.45 -14.25 -1.19
N LEU A 203 6.40 -14.20 -2.00
CA LEU A 203 5.98 -15.32 -2.85
C LEU A 203 6.24 -15.09 -4.35
N GLY A 204 6.51 -13.85 -4.77
CA GLY A 204 6.76 -13.52 -6.17
C GLY A 204 8.21 -13.79 -6.60
N SER A 205 8.43 -14.03 -7.89
CA SER A 205 9.77 -14.08 -8.49
C SER A 205 10.24 -12.69 -8.96
N SER A 206 11.57 -12.50 -8.96
CA SER A 206 12.18 -11.39 -9.69
C SER A 206 12.28 -11.74 -11.18
N GLU A 207 12.19 -10.75 -12.05
CA GLU A 207 12.21 -10.93 -13.50
C GLU A 207 13.17 -9.94 -14.15
N ILE A 208 13.81 -10.34 -15.25
CA ILE A 208 14.60 -9.44 -16.09
C ILE A 208 13.78 -9.12 -17.33
N LEU A 209 13.57 -7.84 -17.59
CA LEU A 209 12.80 -7.35 -18.72
C LEU A 209 13.63 -6.37 -19.56
N SER A 210 13.33 -6.32 -20.85
CA SER A 210 13.86 -5.31 -21.76
C SER A 210 13.07 -4.00 -21.61
N VAL A 211 13.78 -2.87 -21.55
CA VAL A 211 13.23 -1.52 -21.39
C VAL A 211 13.80 -0.63 -22.50
N GLY A 212 12.93 -0.11 -23.36
CA GLY A 212 13.28 0.85 -24.42
C GLY A 212 14.00 0.25 -25.64
N ALA A 213 14.61 -0.94 -25.53
CA ALA A 213 15.24 -1.64 -26.64
C ALA A 213 15.00 -3.16 -26.54
N PRO A 214 14.25 -3.78 -27.46
CA PRO A 214 13.94 -5.21 -27.43
C PRO A 214 15.19 -6.09 -27.39
N GLN A 215 15.10 -7.22 -26.68
CA GLN A 215 16.16 -8.22 -26.60
C GLN A 215 15.58 -9.60 -26.91
N SER A 216 16.17 -10.30 -27.88
CA SER A 216 15.72 -11.65 -28.24
C SER A 216 15.73 -12.58 -27.01
N GLY A 217 14.61 -13.27 -26.79
CA GLY A 217 14.42 -14.20 -25.66
C GLY A 217 14.04 -13.53 -24.33
N ILE A 218 13.87 -12.20 -24.30
CA ILE A 218 13.48 -11.44 -23.11
C ILE A 218 12.23 -10.61 -23.43
N ARG A 219 11.21 -10.71 -22.57
CA ARG A 219 9.98 -9.92 -22.72
C ARG A 219 10.26 -8.43 -22.58
N SER A 220 9.62 -7.63 -23.43
CA SER A 220 9.78 -6.18 -23.44
C SER A 220 8.70 -5.48 -22.61
N VAL A 221 9.10 -4.40 -21.93
CA VAL A 221 8.19 -3.46 -21.29
C VAL A 221 7.57 -2.57 -22.37
N LEU A 222 6.25 -2.64 -22.51
CA LEU A 222 5.48 -1.75 -23.38
C LEU A 222 5.17 -0.42 -22.66
N ASN A 223 4.84 -0.52 -21.37
CA ASN A 223 4.44 0.61 -20.55
C ASN A 223 4.68 0.30 -19.06
N ALA A 224 4.98 1.32 -18.26
CA ALA A 224 4.90 1.23 -16.81
C ALA A 224 4.24 2.46 -16.19
N ARG A 225 3.58 2.25 -15.05
CA ARG A 225 2.99 3.30 -14.21
C ARG A 225 3.41 3.10 -12.77
N LEU A 226 3.64 4.19 -12.07
CA LEU A 226 3.88 4.14 -10.63
C LEU A 226 2.63 3.62 -9.92
N ILE A 227 2.83 2.72 -8.98
CA ILE A 227 1.78 2.38 -8.01
C ILE A 227 1.98 3.24 -6.79
N ILE A 228 0.98 4.07 -6.52
CA ILE A 228 0.97 5.05 -5.44
C ILE A 228 0.12 4.60 -4.26
N GLY A 229 -0.57 3.47 -4.34
CA GLY A 229 -1.33 2.93 -3.22
C GLY A 229 -2.06 1.64 -3.53
N VAL A 230 -2.72 1.09 -2.51
CA VAL A 230 -3.56 -0.11 -2.58
C VAL A 230 -4.82 0.09 -1.74
N LEU A 231 -5.99 -0.25 -2.28
CA LEU A 231 -7.25 -0.34 -1.54
C LEU A 231 -7.55 -1.81 -1.23
N TYR A 232 -7.85 -2.09 0.05
CA TYR A 232 -8.10 -3.41 0.59
C TYR A 232 -9.54 -3.88 0.41
N HIS A 233 -10.47 -2.95 0.18
CA HIS A 233 -11.87 -3.23 -0.09
C HIS A 233 -12.47 -2.17 -1.03
N SER A 234 -13.28 -2.64 -1.98
CA SER A 234 -14.18 -1.86 -2.84
C SER A 234 -15.37 -2.73 -3.23
#